data_AF-R3KLM7-F1
#
_entry.id   AF-R3KLM7-F1
#
_cell.length_a   1.000
_cell.length_b   1.000
_cell.length_c   1.000
_cell.angle_alpha   90.00
_cell.angle_beta   90.00
_cell.angle_gamma   90.00
#
_symmetry.space_group_name_H-M   'P 1'
#
loop_
_entity.id
_entity.type
_entity.pdbx_description
1 polymer ?
#
loop_
_entity_poly.entity_id
_entity_poly.type
_entity_poly.pdbx_seq_one_letter_code
_entity_poly.pdbx_strand_id
1 'polypeptide(L)' 'MEKTDLSSAYRRLKSPNIKTRKRALKIIKEHKRNKQKKIA' A
#
# COMPACT_ATOMS: atom_id res chain seq x y z
N MET A 1 16.18 -1.90 0.83
CA MET A 1 14.86 -1.62 0.24
C MET A 1 13.83 -1.85 1.34
N GLU A 2 13.45 -0.78 2.07
CA GLU A 2 12.49 -0.93 3.16
C GLU A 2 11.19 -1.53 2.60
N LYS A 3 10.87 -2.75 3.04
CA LYS A 3 9.53 -3.31 2.89
C LYS A 3 8.61 -2.32 3.58
N THR A 4 7.94 -1.47 2.83
CA THR A 4 6.86 -0.67 3.41
C THR A 4 5.75 -1.65 3.74
N ASP A 5 5.73 -2.09 5.00
CA ASP A 5 4.78 -3.08 5.47
C ASP A 5 3.36 -2.66 5.11
N LEU A 6 2.60 -3.63 4.58
CA LEU A 6 1.21 -3.43 4.19
C LEU A 6 0.38 -2.84 5.36
N SER A 7 0.69 -3.28 6.58
CA SER A 7 0.12 -2.75 7.83
C SER A 7 0.36 -1.24 7.98
N SER A 8 1.58 -0.78 7.73
CA SER A 8 1.95 0.63 7.76
C SER A 8 1.25 1.44 6.66
N ALA A 9 1.03 0.84 5.48
CA ALA A 9 0.26 1.49 4.41
C ALA A 9 -1.20 1.71 4.81
N TYR A 10 -1.85 0.75 5.48
CA TYR A 10 -3.21 0.93 5.98
C TYR A 10 -3.32 2.04 7.03
N ARG A 11 -2.33 2.18 7.92
CA ARG A 11 -2.28 3.32 8.86
C ARG A 11 -2.13 4.66 8.14
N ARG A 12 -1.24 4.74 7.15
CA ARG A 12 -0.97 5.95 6.35
C ARG A 12 -2.14 6.39 5.49
N LEU A 13 -3.10 5.51 5.20
CA LEU A 13 -4.34 5.84 4.50
C LEU A 13 -5.17 6.89 5.26
N LYS A 14 -5.11 6.88 6.59
CA LYS A 14 -5.79 7.84 7.48
C LYS A 14 -5.03 9.14 7.70
N SER A 15 -3.89 9.35 7.01
CA SER A 15 -3.11 10.57 7.15
C SER A 15 -3.82 11.77 6.51
N PRO A 16 -3.78 12.97 7.13
CA PRO A 16 -4.32 14.19 6.54
C PRO A 16 -3.56 14.57 5.26
N ASN A 17 -2.28 14.21 5.15
CA ASN A 17 -1.45 14.53 4.00
C ASN A 17 -1.85 13.72 2.76
N ILE A 18 -2.30 14.44 1.72
CA ILE A 18 -2.72 13.87 0.44
C ILE A 18 -1.64 13.02 -0.23
N LYS A 19 -0.37 13.45 -0.19
CA LYS A 19 0.76 12.71 -0.82
C LYS A 19 0.98 11.38 -0.11
N THR A 20 0.91 11.38 1.23
CA THR A 20 1.01 10.18 2.06
C THR A 20 -0.11 9.19 1.78
N ARG A 21 -1.36 9.67 1.69
CA ARG A 21 -2.53 8.84 1.36
C ARG A 21 -2.44 8.25 -0.05
N LYS A 22 -2.01 9.03 -1.04
CA LYS A 22 -1.78 8.55 -2.42
C LYS A 22 -0.70 7.45 -2.47
N ARG A 23 0.41 7.63 -1.76
CA ARG A 23 1.48 6.62 -1.69
C ARG A 23 1.00 5.33 -1.02
N ALA A 24 0.25 5.44 0.08
CA ALA A 24 -0.36 4.30 0.76
C ALA A 24 -1.31 3.52 -0.16
N LEU A 25 -2.18 4.22 -0.89
CA LEU A 25 -3.08 3.61 -1.87
C LEU A 25 -2.34 2.85 -2.97
N LYS A 26 -1.22 3.41 -3.47
CA LYS A 26 -0.38 2.76 -4.49
C LYS A 26 0.15 1.41 -3.97
N ILE A 27 0.74 1.41 -2.77
CA ILE A 27 1.32 0.21 -2.13
C ILE A 27 0.24 -0.87 -1.93
N ILE A 28 -0.94 -0.49 -1.42
CA ILE A 28 -2.05 -1.43 -1.21
C ILE A 28 -2.51 -2.04 -2.55
N LYS A 29 -2.64 -1.23 -3.60
CA LYS A 29 -3.04 -1.70 -4.94
C LYS A 29 -1.98 -2.61 -5.56
N GLU A 30 -0.70 -2.27 -5.43
CA GLU A 30 0.41 -3.12 -5.89
C GLU A 30 0.42 -4.46 -5.16
N HIS A 31 0.24 -4.46 -3.83
CA HIS A 31 0.17 -5.69 -3.05
C HIS A 31 -1.01 -6.57 -3.47
N LYS A 32 -2.20 -5.98 -3.68
CA LYS A 32 -3.39 -6.73 -4.16
C LYS A 32 -3.15 -7.35 -5.55
N ARG A 33 -2.58 -6.58 -6.49
CA ARG A 33 -2.24 -7.08 -7.83
C ARG A 33 -1.22 -8.22 -7.77
N ASN A 34 -0.20 -8.09 -6.95
CA ASN A 34 0.83 -9.13 -6.78
C ASN A 34 0.26 -10.39 -6.10
N LYS A 35 -0.68 -10.24 -5.15
CA LYS A 35 -1.38 -11.37 -4.54
C LYS A 35 -2.21 -12.13 -5.60
N GLN A 36 -2.89 -11.42 -6.49
CA GLN A 36 -3.68 -12.03 -7.56
C GLN A 36 -2.80 -12.78 -8.57
N LYS A 37 -1.66 -12.19 -8.97
CA LYS A 37 -0.67 -12.85 -9.85
C LYS A 37 0.01 -14.08 -9.26
N LYS A 38 0.04 -14.22 -7.93
CA LYS A 38 0.62 -15.41 -7.28
C LYS A 38 -0.37 -16.58 -7.24
N ILE A 39 -1.67 -16.29 -7.34
CA ILE A 39 -2.75 -17.28 -7.24
C ILE A 39 -3.13 -17.81 -8.64
N ALA A 40 -3.01 -16.97 -9.67
CA ALA A 40 -3.12 -17.37 -11.08
C ALA A 40 -1.82 -18.01 -11.58
#